data_AF-A0A3S0DNH0-F1
#
_entry.id   AF-A0A3S0DNH0-F1
#
_cell.length_a   1.000
_cell.length_b   1.000
_cell.length_c   1.000
_cell.angle_alpha   90.00
_cell.angle_beta   90.00
_cell.angle_gamma   90.00
#
_symmetry.space_group_name_H-M   'P 1'
#
loop_
_entity.id
_entity.type
_entity.pdbx_description
1 polymer ?
#
loop_
_entity_poly.entity_id
_entity_poly.type
_entity_poly.pdbx_seq_one_letter_code
_entity_poly.pdbx_strand_id
1 'polypeptide(L)'
;MEVGLAEPGDAAPYDAVTFRRQLEDKLTAAAASADAGYPDNEGLVIDPETGIPSLKAHRSEGQRASAKALEQEIKARMPERSLLGIISRTAYWVEWWRRFGPASGNEPKLKDPFGRYVITTFVKGTNMGPYEAARHIPGVSGHELSLAANRHFSIPTLNEAIADLVNAHARLDISQAWGDGSAVAADGTHIDTYLNNLLSETSVRYGKPGGIAHHHISDTYIALFTHFIPCGVWEAVYIIEGLLKNTSEVKPTTVHADTQGQSFPVFALAHLRAST
;
A
#
# COMPACT_ATOMS: atom_id res chain seq x y z
N MET A 1 0.15 -23.84 -11.10
CA MET A 1 1.04 -24.89 -10.57
C MET A 1 1.86 -24.23 -9.48
N GLU A 2 1.37 -24.30 -8.25
CA GLU A 2 2.02 -23.70 -7.09
C GLU A 2 3.41 -24.33 -6.93
N VAL A 3 4.41 -23.49 -6.63
CA VAL A 3 5.70 -24.00 -6.18
C VAL A 3 5.56 -24.03 -4.68
N GLY A 4 5.27 -25.21 -4.15
CA GLY A 4 5.11 -25.41 -2.73
C GLY A 4 5.82 -26.64 -2.22
N LEU A 5 6.07 -26.62 -0.91
CA LEU A 5 6.43 -27.80 -0.13
C LEU A 5 5.56 -29.00 -0.56
N ALA A 6 6.13 -30.20 -0.47
CA ALA A 6 5.52 -31.47 -0.88
C ALA A 6 3.98 -31.45 -0.75
N GLU A 7 3.28 -31.58 -1.87
CA GLU A 7 1.83 -31.68 -1.85
C GLU A 7 1.41 -32.95 -1.09
N PRO A 8 0.26 -32.96 -0.39
CA PRO A 8 -0.21 -34.14 0.32
C PRO A 8 -0.44 -35.31 -0.67
N GLY A 9 0.57 -36.17 -0.80
CA GLY A 9 0.63 -37.25 -1.79
C GLY A 9 2.02 -37.48 -2.39
N ASP A 10 2.95 -36.53 -2.28
CA ASP A 10 4.32 -36.66 -2.76
C ASP A 10 5.15 -37.58 -1.85
N ALA A 11 5.49 -38.77 -2.37
CA ALA A 11 6.25 -39.80 -1.65
C ALA A 11 7.78 -39.59 -1.69
N ALA A 12 8.26 -38.51 -2.33
CA ALA A 12 9.68 -38.20 -2.43
C ALA A 12 10.13 -37.24 -1.30
N PRO A 13 11.27 -37.48 -0.63
CA PRO A 13 11.78 -36.56 0.38
C PRO A 13 12.14 -35.22 -0.27
N TYR A 14 11.46 -34.16 0.17
CA TYR A 14 11.70 -32.79 -0.27
C TYR A 14 12.97 -32.25 0.41
N ASP A 15 14.12 -32.41 -0.24
CA ASP A 15 15.40 -31.90 0.24
C ASP A 15 15.81 -30.60 -0.47
N ALA A 16 16.84 -29.93 0.05
CA ALA A 16 17.34 -28.67 -0.50
C ALA A 16 17.79 -28.80 -1.97
N VAL A 17 18.23 -29.99 -2.40
CA VAL A 17 18.66 -30.26 -3.78
C VAL A 17 17.46 -30.29 -4.72
N THR A 18 16.40 -30.96 -4.32
CA THR A 18 15.13 -31.04 -5.07
C THR A 18 14.48 -29.66 -5.17
N PHE A 19 14.44 -28.91 -4.08
CA PHE A 19 13.97 -27.50 -4.07
C PHE A 19 14.73 -26.64 -5.08
N ARG A 20 16.07 -26.66 -5.01
CA ARG A 20 16.92 -25.87 -5.90
C ARG A 20 16.65 -26.21 -7.37
N ARG A 21 16.61 -27.50 -7.70
CA ARG A 21 16.37 -27.96 -9.07
C ARG A 21 15.01 -27.51 -9.59
N GLN A 22 13.94 -27.63 -8.80
CA GLN A 22 12.62 -27.17 -9.21
C GLN A 22 12.58 -25.67 -9.48
N LEU A 23 13.28 -24.87 -8.66
CA LEU A 23 13.37 -23.43 -8.85
C LEU A 23 14.21 -23.07 -10.09
N GLU A 24 15.35 -23.74 -10.29
CA GLU A 24 16.18 -23.62 -11.49
C GLU A 24 15.38 -23.94 -12.77
N ASP A 25 14.65 -25.05 -12.78
CA ASP A 25 13.82 -25.46 -13.92
C ASP A 25 12.74 -24.41 -14.22
N LYS A 26 12.08 -23.86 -13.19
CA LYS A 26 11.06 -22.82 -13.35
C LYS A 26 11.63 -21.50 -13.86
N LEU A 27 12.74 -21.04 -13.30
CA LEU A 27 13.39 -19.81 -13.75
C LEU A 27 13.96 -19.97 -15.17
N THR A 28 14.51 -21.14 -15.50
CA THR A 28 14.99 -21.45 -16.85
C THR A 28 13.85 -21.46 -17.86
N ALA A 29 12.71 -22.06 -17.52
CA ALA A 29 11.53 -22.06 -18.37
C ALA A 29 10.97 -20.64 -18.57
N ALA A 30 10.93 -19.82 -17.51
CA ALA A 30 10.51 -18.43 -17.59
C ALA A 30 11.46 -17.59 -18.46
N ALA A 31 12.78 -17.77 -18.31
CA ALA A 31 13.79 -17.11 -19.14
C ALA A 31 13.66 -17.51 -20.61
N ALA A 32 13.53 -18.82 -20.91
CA ALA A 32 13.33 -19.29 -22.27
C ALA A 32 12.03 -18.76 -22.90
N SER A 33 10.96 -18.62 -22.10
CA SER A 33 9.71 -18.00 -22.57
C SER A 33 9.86 -16.51 -22.85
N ALA A 34 10.63 -15.79 -22.02
CA ALA A 34 10.92 -14.38 -22.23
C ALA A 34 11.78 -14.17 -23.48
N ASP A 35 12.81 -14.99 -23.68
CA ASP A 35 13.69 -14.96 -24.86
C ASP A 35 12.91 -15.29 -26.14
N ALA A 36 12.05 -16.31 -26.10
CA ALA A 36 11.20 -16.68 -27.24
C ALA A 36 10.19 -15.58 -27.61
N GLY A 37 9.70 -14.82 -26.63
CA GLY A 37 8.77 -13.70 -26.84
C GLY A 37 9.45 -12.37 -27.16
N TYR A 38 10.77 -12.25 -26.99
CA TYR A 38 11.52 -11.02 -27.26
C TYR A 38 11.39 -10.50 -28.71
N PRO A 39 11.41 -11.34 -29.76
CA PRO A 39 11.27 -10.88 -31.14
C PRO A 39 9.98 -10.07 -31.39
N ASP A 40 8.91 -10.39 -30.66
CA ASP A 40 7.61 -9.73 -30.76
C ASP A 40 7.41 -8.65 -29.67
N ASN A 41 8.39 -8.44 -28.78
CA ASN A 41 8.31 -7.48 -27.68
C ASN A 41 8.76 -6.08 -28.12
N GLU A 42 7.83 -5.25 -28.57
CA GLU A 42 8.13 -3.88 -28.99
C GLU A 42 8.60 -2.96 -27.84
N GLY A 43 8.33 -3.35 -26.58
CA GLY A 43 8.56 -2.55 -25.38
C GLY A 43 9.95 -2.70 -24.76
N LEU A 44 10.64 -3.81 -24.99
CA LEU A 44 11.99 -4.08 -24.52
C LEU A 44 12.96 -4.08 -25.71
N VAL A 45 13.97 -3.22 -25.68
CA VAL A 45 15.01 -3.16 -26.70
C VAL A 45 16.37 -3.36 -26.06
N ILE A 46 17.05 -4.44 -26.46
CA ILE A 46 18.45 -4.67 -26.14
C ILE A 46 19.27 -4.07 -27.28
N ASP A 47 20.07 -3.06 -26.97
CA ASP A 47 20.97 -2.45 -27.94
C ASP A 47 21.97 -3.51 -28.47
N PRO A 48 22.00 -3.79 -29.78
CA PRO A 48 22.88 -4.82 -30.34
C PRO A 48 24.37 -4.46 -30.29
N GLU A 49 24.73 -3.18 -30.13
CA GLU A 49 26.13 -2.73 -30.02
C GLU A 49 26.62 -2.70 -28.57
N THR A 50 25.80 -2.22 -27.65
CA THR A 50 26.18 -2.07 -26.23
C THR A 50 25.71 -3.21 -25.32
N GLY A 51 24.73 -4.00 -25.78
CA GLY A 51 24.07 -5.05 -24.99
C GLY A 51 23.18 -4.51 -23.87
N ILE A 52 22.96 -3.20 -23.80
CA ILE A 52 22.21 -2.58 -22.71
C ILE A 52 20.70 -2.70 -22.98
N PRO A 53 19.91 -3.30 -22.08
CA PRO A 53 18.46 -3.35 -22.20
C PRO A 53 17.86 -1.97 -21.86
N SER A 54 16.90 -1.55 -22.66
CA SER A 54 16.12 -0.33 -22.46
C SER A 54 14.64 -0.63 -22.63
N LEU A 55 13.81 -0.05 -21.77
CA LEU A 55 12.35 -0.13 -21.88
C LEU A 55 11.87 1.12 -22.62
N LYS A 56 11.14 0.94 -23.72
CA LYS A 56 10.42 2.05 -24.35
C LYS A 56 9.27 2.45 -23.44
N ALA A 57 9.13 3.75 -23.21
CA ALA A 57 7.97 4.30 -22.52
C ALA A 57 6.70 3.84 -23.25
N HIS A 58 5.81 3.16 -22.53
CA HIS A 58 4.54 2.72 -23.07
C HIS A 58 3.73 3.95 -23.51
N ARG A 59 3.50 4.07 -24.82
CA ARG A 59 2.63 5.11 -25.38
C ARG A 59 1.21 4.59 -25.36
N SER A 60 0.42 5.04 -24.39
CA SER A 60 -1.03 4.83 -24.39
C SER A 60 -1.60 5.36 -25.71
N GLU A 61 -2.50 4.60 -26.34
CA GLU A 61 -3.26 5.00 -27.54
C GLU A 61 -4.16 6.24 -27.32
N GLY A 62 -4.12 6.81 -26.11
CA GLY A 62 -4.96 7.92 -25.70
C GLY A 62 -6.37 7.45 -25.35
N GLN A 63 -7.13 8.35 -24.72
CA GLN A 63 -8.52 8.06 -24.38
C GLN A 63 -9.40 8.08 -25.64
N ARG A 64 -10.16 7.01 -25.86
CA ARG A 64 -11.20 6.92 -26.90
C ARG A 64 -12.23 8.04 -26.72
N ALA A 65 -12.85 8.48 -27.83
CA ALA A 65 -13.86 9.54 -27.80
C ALA A 65 -15.05 9.19 -26.87
N SER A 66 -15.49 7.93 -26.85
CA SER A 66 -16.53 7.45 -25.94
C SER A 66 -16.13 7.52 -24.47
N ALA A 67 -14.87 7.25 -24.13
CA ALA A 67 -14.37 7.36 -22.77
C ALA A 67 -14.35 8.81 -22.28
N LYS A 68 -13.95 9.75 -23.15
CA LYS A 68 -14.02 11.19 -22.85
C LYS A 68 -15.45 11.68 -22.62
N ALA A 69 -16.40 11.22 -23.44
CA ALA A 69 -17.82 11.54 -23.26
C ALA A 69 -18.36 10.98 -21.93
N LEU A 70 -18.01 9.75 -21.58
CA LEU A 70 -18.37 9.15 -20.30
C LEU A 70 -17.77 9.91 -19.11
N GLU A 71 -16.49 10.29 -19.19
CA GLU A 71 -15.82 11.09 -18.15
C GLU A 71 -16.53 12.42 -17.91
N GLN A 72 -16.96 13.10 -18.99
CA GLN A 72 -17.72 14.35 -18.89
C GLN A 72 -19.07 14.15 -18.21
N GLU A 73 -19.81 13.10 -18.58
CA GLU A 73 -21.08 12.76 -17.94
C GLU A 73 -20.93 12.42 -16.45
N ILE A 74 -19.87 11.67 -16.10
CA ILE A 74 -19.54 11.37 -14.70
C ILE A 74 -19.25 12.67 -13.95
N LYS A 75 -18.38 13.54 -14.48
CA LYS A 75 -18.04 14.82 -13.84
C LYS A 75 -19.25 15.74 -13.68
N ALA A 76 -20.16 15.77 -14.67
CA ALA A 76 -21.36 16.58 -14.60
C ALA A 76 -22.35 16.13 -13.50
N ARG A 77 -22.36 14.83 -13.17
CA ARG A 77 -23.25 14.24 -12.16
C ARG A 77 -22.58 14.06 -10.80
N MET A 78 -21.25 14.11 -10.75
CA MET A 78 -20.49 13.93 -9.53
C MET A 78 -20.62 15.18 -8.65
N PRO A 79 -21.20 15.06 -7.44
CA PRO A 79 -21.32 16.22 -6.56
C PRO A 79 -19.94 16.64 -6.06
N GLU A 80 -19.71 17.95 -5.97
CA GLU A 80 -18.55 18.49 -5.28
C GLU A 80 -18.66 18.18 -3.79
N ARG A 81 -17.58 17.65 -3.19
CA ARG A 81 -17.53 17.28 -1.78
C ARG A 81 -16.26 17.83 -1.16
N SER A 82 -16.37 18.42 0.02
CA SER A 82 -15.20 18.77 0.82
C SER A 82 -14.48 17.51 1.30
N LEU A 83 -13.17 17.60 1.56
CA LEU A 83 -12.39 16.50 2.12
C LEU A 83 -12.99 16.00 3.45
N LEU A 84 -13.38 16.93 4.33
CA LEU A 84 -14.08 16.60 5.56
C LEU A 84 -15.40 15.86 5.28
N GLY A 85 -16.15 16.27 4.26
CA GLY A 85 -17.38 15.58 3.85
C GLY A 85 -17.13 14.16 3.33
N ILE A 86 -16.01 13.92 2.64
CA ILE A 86 -15.59 12.56 2.23
C ILE A 86 -15.27 11.72 3.47
N ILE A 87 -14.47 12.23 4.41
CA ILE A 87 -14.11 11.54 5.66
C ILE A 87 -15.36 11.24 6.49
N SER A 88 -16.27 12.20 6.67
CA SER A 88 -17.54 11.98 7.38
C SER A 88 -18.37 10.87 6.74
N ARG A 89 -18.39 10.79 5.41
CA ARG A 89 -19.16 9.77 4.70
C ARG A 89 -18.53 8.39 4.83
N THR A 90 -17.22 8.27 4.68
CA THR A 90 -16.56 6.98 4.90
C THR A 90 -16.72 6.54 6.35
N ALA A 91 -16.63 7.46 7.31
CA ALA A 91 -16.92 7.17 8.72
C ALA A 91 -18.34 6.67 8.92
N TYR A 92 -19.32 7.27 8.24
CA TYR A 92 -20.72 6.86 8.37
C TYR A 92 -21.01 5.49 7.74
N TRP A 93 -20.52 5.24 6.52
CA TRP A 93 -20.82 4.01 5.77
C TRP A 93 -20.00 2.81 6.23
N VAL A 94 -18.73 3.03 6.60
CA VAL A 94 -17.79 1.95 6.98
C VAL A 94 -17.68 1.80 8.49
N GLU A 95 -18.10 2.82 9.25
CA GLU A 95 -18.07 2.82 10.72
C GLU A 95 -16.67 2.66 11.34
N TRP A 96 -15.61 2.96 10.59
CA TRP A 96 -14.21 2.86 11.05
C TRP A 96 -13.92 3.65 12.34
N TRP A 97 -14.71 4.69 12.63
CA TRP A 97 -14.57 5.51 13.84
C TRP A 97 -14.83 4.73 15.13
N ARG A 98 -15.54 3.59 15.04
CA ARG A 98 -15.81 2.69 16.17
C ARG A 98 -14.55 1.97 16.66
N ARG A 99 -13.49 1.92 15.85
CA ARG A 99 -12.17 1.41 16.25
C ARG A 99 -11.49 2.30 17.28
N PHE A 100 -11.90 3.56 17.40
CA PHE A 100 -11.29 4.52 18.30
C PHE A 100 -12.01 4.59 19.64
N GLY A 101 -11.22 4.66 20.69
CA GLY A 101 -11.72 4.67 22.06
C GLY A 101 -10.60 4.74 23.08
N PRO A 102 -10.93 5.04 24.34
CA PRO A 102 -9.95 5.04 25.42
C PRO A 102 -9.17 3.73 25.46
N ALA A 103 -7.87 3.79 25.74
CA ALA A 103 -7.02 2.61 25.88
C ALA A 103 -7.54 1.59 26.92
N SER A 104 -8.41 2.01 27.84
CA SER A 104 -9.04 1.11 28.82
C SER A 104 -10.15 0.22 28.22
N GLY A 105 -10.55 0.43 26.96
CA GLY A 105 -11.66 -0.27 26.31
C GLY A 105 -13.06 0.15 26.78
N ASN A 106 -13.15 1.17 27.64
CA ASN A 106 -14.43 1.70 28.11
C ASN A 106 -15.08 2.59 27.05
N GLU A 107 -16.39 2.78 27.14
CA GLU A 107 -17.08 3.73 26.26
C GLU A 107 -16.47 5.13 26.35
N PRO A 108 -16.22 5.79 25.20
CA PRO A 108 -15.69 7.14 25.19
C PRO A 108 -16.70 8.09 25.84
N LYS A 109 -16.26 8.79 26.89
CA LYS A 109 -17.04 9.84 27.55
C LYS A 109 -17.03 11.15 26.75
N LEU A 110 -17.36 11.06 25.46
CA LEU A 110 -17.45 12.18 24.53
C LEU A 110 -18.92 12.45 24.21
N LYS A 111 -19.32 13.72 24.15
CA LYS A 111 -20.69 14.12 23.80
C LYS A 111 -21.10 13.68 22.40
N ASP A 112 -20.17 13.76 21.45
CA ASP A 112 -20.33 13.32 20.07
C ASP A 112 -19.03 12.61 19.62
N PRO A 113 -18.90 11.29 19.87
CA PRO A 113 -17.72 10.52 19.48
C PRO A 113 -17.51 10.51 17.96
N PHE A 114 -18.60 10.40 17.19
CA PHE A 114 -18.55 10.36 15.73
C PHE A 114 -17.93 11.63 15.16
N GLY A 115 -18.53 12.79 15.45
CA GLY A 115 -18.01 14.07 14.97
C GLY A 115 -16.62 14.36 15.50
N ARG A 116 -16.34 14.00 16.77
CA ARG A 116 -15.00 14.18 17.35
C ARG A 116 -13.94 13.40 16.59
N TYR A 117 -14.16 12.12 16.33
CA TYR A 117 -13.16 11.29 15.67
C TYR A 117 -13.00 11.66 14.19
N VAL A 118 -14.07 12.00 13.49
CA VAL A 118 -14.00 12.50 12.12
C VAL A 118 -13.13 13.75 12.03
N ILE A 119 -13.36 14.74 12.92
CA ILE A 119 -12.58 15.97 12.92
C ILE A 119 -11.14 15.69 13.36
N THR A 120 -10.91 14.85 14.37
CA THR A 120 -9.56 14.48 14.80
C THR A 120 -8.78 13.78 13.68
N THR A 121 -9.40 12.84 12.94
CA THR A 121 -8.80 12.19 11.78
C THR A 121 -8.47 13.20 10.69
N PHE A 122 -9.39 14.12 10.36
CA PHE A 122 -9.12 15.17 9.38
C PHE A 122 -7.93 16.04 9.80
N VAL A 123 -7.93 16.55 11.03
CA VAL A 123 -6.87 17.42 11.56
C VAL A 123 -5.51 16.72 11.55
N LYS A 124 -5.46 15.45 11.94
CA LYS A 124 -4.23 14.65 11.90
C LYS A 124 -3.78 14.35 10.48
N GLY A 125 -4.71 13.99 9.59
CA GLY A 125 -4.43 13.69 8.19
C GLY A 125 -3.93 14.90 7.39
N THR A 126 -4.38 16.11 7.73
CA THR A 126 -3.90 17.36 7.13
C THR A 126 -2.72 17.97 7.87
N ASN A 127 -2.14 17.26 8.86
CA ASN A 127 -1.03 17.73 9.69
C ASN A 127 -1.29 19.11 10.36
N MET A 128 -2.54 19.42 10.72
CA MET A 128 -2.88 20.65 11.42
C MET A 128 -2.68 20.48 12.94
N GLY A 129 -2.14 21.50 13.61
CA GLY A 129 -2.10 21.53 15.07
C GLY A 129 -3.52 21.59 15.66
N PRO A 130 -3.82 20.91 16.79
CA PRO A 130 -5.17 20.89 17.35
C PRO A 130 -5.70 22.29 17.73
N TYR A 131 -4.81 23.21 18.14
CA TYR A 131 -5.16 24.59 18.46
C TYR A 131 -5.33 25.46 17.20
N GLU A 132 -4.62 25.15 16.12
CA GLU A 132 -4.79 25.82 14.82
C GLU A 132 -6.12 25.40 14.21
N ALA A 133 -6.41 24.10 14.20
CA ALA A 133 -7.69 23.56 13.76
C ALA A 133 -8.86 24.19 14.51
N ALA A 134 -8.77 24.32 15.84
CA ALA A 134 -9.83 24.94 16.65
C ALA A 134 -10.09 26.43 16.34
N ARG A 135 -9.15 27.14 15.70
CA ARG A 135 -9.37 28.53 15.24
C ARG A 135 -10.19 28.58 13.94
N HIS A 136 -10.16 27.51 13.15
CA HIS A 136 -10.79 27.45 11.83
C HIS A 136 -12.01 26.52 11.76
N ILE A 137 -12.19 25.63 12.74
CA ILE A 137 -13.29 24.68 12.82
C ILE A 137 -14.17 25.05 14.03
N PRO A 138 -15.36 25.62 13.80
CA PRO A 138 -16.30 25.92 14.88
C PRO A 138 -16.75 24.67 15.63
N GLY A 139 -17.02 24.81 16.93
CA GLY A 139 -17.62 23.74 17.74
C GLY A 139 -16.63 22.70 18.30
N VAL A 140 -15.33 22.89 18.10
CA VAL A 140 -14.28 22.05 18.72
C VAL A 140 -13.23 22.90 19.40
N SER A 141 -12.77 22.49 20.58
CA SER A 141 -11.61 23.09 21.23
C SER A 141 -10.33 22.31 20.93
N GLY A 142 -9.19 23.01 20.92
CA GLY A 142 -7.88 22.36 20.75
C GLY A 142 -7.56 21.35 21.85
N HIS A 143 -8.05 21.59 23.08
CA HIS A 143 -7.89 20.64 24.18
C HIS A 143 -8.60 19.32 23.89
N GLU A 144 -9.85 19.36 23.44
CA GLU A 144 -10.62 18.15 23.14
C GLU A 144 -10.04 17.39 21.94
N LEU A 145 -9.57 18.09 20.90
CA LEU A 145 -8.90 17.46 19.75
C LEU A 145 -7.59 16.78 20.16
N SER A 146 -6.79 17.45 20.99
CA SER A 146 -5.55 16.90 21.55
C SER A 146 -5.82 15.68 22.44
N LEU A 147 -6.84 15.75 23.30
CA LEU A 147 -7.24 14.66 24.18
C LEU A 147 -7.67 13.43 23.38
N ALA A 148 -8.54 13.61 22.39
CA ALA A 148 -8.99 12.52 21.52
C ALA A 148 -7.79 11.90 20.79
N ALA A 149 -6.96 12.72 20.13
CA ALA A 149 -5.79 12.25 19.40
C ALA A 149 -4.80 11.47 20.27
N ASN A 150 -4.55 11.91 21.51
CA ASN A 150 -3.52 11.31 22.36
C ASN A 150 -4.02 10.11 23.17
N ARG A 151 -5.33 10.03 23.45
CA ARG A 151 -5.89 8.98 24.33
C ARG A 151 -6.73 7.94 23.60
N HIS A 152 -7.32 8.29 22.46
CA HIS A 152 -8.29 7.43 21.77
C HIS A 152 -7.76 6.88 20.44
N PHE A 153 -6.65 7.42 19.93
CA PHE A 153 -6.00 6.94 18.72
C PHE A 153 -4.68 6.25 19.08
N SER A 154 -4.40 5.17 18.36
CA SER A 154 -3.15 4.43 18.43
C SER A 154 -2.82 3.88 17.04
N ILE A 155 -1.56 3.54 16.79
CA ILE A 155 -1.18 2.92 15.50
C ILE A 155 -1.99 1.63 15.23
N PRO A 156 -2.20 0.71 16.20
CA PRO A 156 -3.04 -0.47 15.99
C PRO A 156 -4.48 -0.13 15.57
N THR A 157 -5.15 0.79 16.28
CA THR A 157 -6.54 1.17 15.97
C THR A 157 -6.67 1.89 14.63
N LEU A 158 -5.65 2.67 14.25
CA LEU A 158 -5.55 3.27 12.92
C LEU A 158 -5.42 2.21 11.82
N ASN A 159 -4.57 1.19 12.03
CA ASN A 159 -4.42 0.09 11.07
C ASN A 159 -5.71 -0.73 10.93
N GLU A 160 -6.45 -0.97 12.02
CA GLU A 160 -7.77 -1.60 11.95
C GLU A 160 -8.78 -0.75 11.17
N ALA A 161 -8.82 0.56 11.42
CA ALA A 161 -9.69 1.48 10.68
C ALA A 161 -9.35 1.55 9.18
N ILE A 162 -8.05 1.49 8.84
CA ILE A 162 -7.58 1.39 7.44
C ILE A 162 -8.04 0.05 6.84
N ALA A 163 -7.91 -1.06 7.55
CA ALA A 163 -8.34 -2.37 7.07
C ALA A 163 -9.84 -2.41 6.78
N ASP A 164 -10.69 -1.83 7.64
CA ASP A 164 -12.13 -1.72 7.40
C ASP A 164 -12.43 -0.96 6.10
N LEU A 165 -11.70 0.15 5.85
CA LEU A 165 -11.87 0.96 4.64
C LEU A 165 -11.39 0.22 3.38
N VAL A 166 -10.25 -0.47 3.46
CA VAL A 166 -9.72 -1.30 2.37
C VAL A 166 -10.70 -2.42 2.01
N ASN A 167 -11.25 -3.12 3.02
CA ASN A 167 -12.22 -4.20 2.81
C ASN A 167 -13.51 -3.67 2.18
N ALA A 168 -13.99 -2.49 2.59
CA ALA A 168 -15.15 -1.86 1.99
C ALA A 168 -14.89 -1.45 0.54
N HIS A 169 -13.71 -0.91 0.23
CA HIS A 169 -13.30 -0.53 -1.13
C HIS A 169 -13.19 -1.72 -2.07
N ALA A 170 -12.63 -2.85 -1.61
CA ALA A 170 -12.44 -4.07 -2.39
C ALA A 170 -13.78 -4.72 -2.83
N ARG A 171 -14.89 -4.40 -2.14
CA ARG A 171 -16.23 -4.89 -2.46
C ARG A 171 -16.96 -4.05 -3.51
N LEU A 172 -16.39 -2.91 -3.94
CA LEU A 172 -17.02 -2.06 -4.93
C LEU A 172 -16.76 -2.59 -6.35
N ASP A 173 -17.82 -2.69 -7.15
CA ASP A 173 -17.73 -3.11 -8.56
C ASP A 173 -16.72 -2.26 -9.36
N ILE A 174 -16.66 -0.96 -9.07
CA ILE A 174 -15.73 -0.05 -9.74
C ILE A 174 -14.28 -0.37 -9.39
N SER A 175 -13.97 -0.85 -8.19
CA SER A 175 -12.62 -1.22 -7.79
C SER A 175 -12.20 -2.53 -8.44
N GLN A 176 -13.14 -3.48 -8.52
CA GLN A 176 -12.94 -4.78 -9.18
C GLN A 176 -12.74 -4.65 -10.70
N ALA A 177 -13.13 -3.53 -11.30
CA ALA A 177 -12.84 -3.24 -12.69
C ALA A 177 -11.36 -2.95 -12.97
N TRP A 178 -10.56 -2.64 -11.93
CA TRP A 178 -9.12 -2.34 -12.06
C TRP A 178 -8.24 -3.57 -11.80
N GLY A 179 -8.66 -4.44 -10.89
CA GLY A 179 -7.93 -5.64 -10.48
C GLY A 179 -8.73 -6.48 -9.50
N ASP A 180 -8.18 -7.61 -9.08
CA ASP A 180 -8.81 -8.56 -8.18
C ASP A 180 -8.17 -8.57 -6.78
N GLY A 181 -7.14 -7.74 -6.54
CA GLY A 181 -6.42 -7.68 -5.28
C GLY A 181 -5.25 -8.67 -5.19
N SER A 182 -4.95 -9.42 -6.26
CA SER A 182 -3.88 -10.43 -6.26
C SER A 182 -2.49 -9.80 -6.37
N ALA A 183 -2.40 -8.59 -6.92
CA ALA A 183 -1.14 -7.91 -7.18
C ALA A 183 -1.01 -6.62 -6.37
N VAL A 184 0.21 -6.37 -5.89
CA VAL A 184 0.55 -5.14 -5.18
C VAL A 184 1.90 -4.60 -5.64
N ALA A 185 2.00 -3.29 -5.80
CA ALA A 185 3.24 -2.59 -6.05
C ALA A 185 3.77 -2.00 -4.74
N ALA A 186 5.01 -2.32 -4.39
CA ALA A 186 5.74 -1.75 -3.28
C ALA A 186 6.68 -0.65 -3.80
N ASP A 187 6.52 0.57 -3.29
CA ASP A 187 7.37 1.70 -3.67
C ASP A 187 7.62 2.65 -2.48
N GLY A 188 8.84 3.17 -2.41
CA GLY A 188 9.33 4.07 -1.39
C GLY A 188 9.39 5.53 -1.85
N THR A 189 8.52 6.38 -1.31
CA THR A 189 8.58 7.83 -1.56
C THR A 189 9.36 8.55 -0.45
N HIS A 190 10.39 9.31 -0.81
CA HIS A 190 11.10 10.14 0.16
C HIS A 190 10.23 11.30 0.64
N ILE A 191 10.11 11.45 1.96
CA ILE A 191 9.39 12.55 2.60
C ILE A 191 10.37 13.35 3.46
N ASP A 192 10.37 14.67 3.27
CA ASP A 192 11.11 15.60 4.10
C ASP A 192 10.58 15.53 5.54
N THR A 193 11.47 15.32 6.50
CA THR A 193 11.11 15.23 7.93
C THR A 193 11.77 16.33 8.74
N TYR A 194 11.29 16.57 9.95
CA TYR A 194 11.94 17.51 10.87
C TYR A 194 13.34 17.00 11.23
N LEU A 195 14.35 17.85 11.07
CA LEU A 195 15.71 17.62 11.55
C LEU A 195 15.70 17.26 13.05
N ASN A 196 16.50 16.27 13.46
CA ASN A 196 16.63 15.75 14.84
C ASN A 196 15.45 14.91 15.36
N ASN A 197 15.06 13.87 14.62
CA ASN A 197 14.27 12.77 15.19
C ASN A 197 14.99 11.42 14.98
N LEU A 198 14.67 10.40 15.78
CA LEU A 198 15.32 9.08 15.75
C LEU A 198 15.20 8.35 14.39
N LEU A 199 14.32 8.81 13.50
CA LEU A 199 14.06 8.23 12.18
C LEU A 199 14.61 9.11 11.04
N SER A 200 15.15 10.30 11.35
CA SER A 200 15.67 11.27 10.38
C SER A 200 17.10 10.92 10.04
N GLU A 201 17.30 10.30 8.89
CA GLU A 201 18.63 10.03 8.35
C GLU A 201 18.86 10.86 7.09
N THR A 202 20.13 11.16 6.80
CA THR A 202 20.47 11.78 5.52
C THR A 202 20.42 10.70 4.45
N SER A 203 19.48 10.82 3.51
CA SER A 203 19.43 9.91 2.38
C SER A 203 20.64 10.14 1.49
N VAL A 204 21.48 9.11 1.30
CA VAL A 204 22.58 9.14 0.33
C VAL A 204 22.05 9.27 -1.10
N ARG A 205 20.86 8.72 -1.39
CA ARG A 205 20.19 8.78 -2.71
C ARG A 205 19.62 10.15 -3.02
N TYR A 206 18.93 10.76 -2.07
CA TYR A 206 18.22 12.04 -2.29
C TYR A 206 19.03 13.26 -1.83
N GLY A 207 20.17 13.06 -1.15
CA GLY A 207 21.05 14.13 -0.69
C GLY A 207 20.43 15.05 0.36
N LYS A 208 19.32 14.63 0.97
CA LYS A 208 18.51 15.41 1.91
C LYS A 208 18.15 14.58 3.15
N PRO A 209 17.99 15.23 4.31
CA PRO A 209 17.49 14.58 5.51
C PRO A 209 15.99 14.30 5.40
N GLY A 210 15.58 13.09 5.74
CA GLY A 210 14.22 12.63 5.53
C GLY A 210 13.98 11.22 6.07
N GLY A 211 12.84 10.67 5.69
CA GLY A 211 12.59 9.23 5.74
C GLY A 211 11.82 8.79 4.50
N ILE A 212 11.63 7.49 4.34
CA ILE A 212 10.93 6.91 3.20
C ILE A 212 9.55 6.46 3.66
N ALA A 213 8.50 6.97 3.03
CA ALA A 213 7.17 6.40 3.13
C ALA A 213 7.07 5.25 2.14
N HIS A 214 7.11 4.03 2.66
CA HIS A 214 7.01 2.80 1.89
C HIS A 214 5.55 2.38 1.80
N HIS A 215 5.01 2.37 0.58
CA HIS A 215 3.61 2.10 0.29
C HIS A 215 3.46 0.76 -0.42
N HIS A 216 2.37 0.05 -0.11
CA HIS A 216 1.91 -1.10 -0.88
C HIS A 216 0.58 -0.73 -1.55
N ILE A 217 0.59 -0.54 -2.86
CA ILE A 217 -0.57 -0.14 -3.65
C ILE A 217 -1.10 -1.36 -4.40
N SER A 218 -2.33 -1.78 -4.10
CA SER A 218 -2.99 -2.87 -4.82
C SER A 218 -3.36 -2.44 -6.23
N ASP A 219 -3.43 -3.41 -7.14
CA ASP A 219 -4.07 -3.32 -8.46
C ASP A 219 -5.50 -2.74 -8.46
N THR A 220 -6.23 -2.85 -7.35
CA THR A 220 -7.52 -2.14 -7.12
C THR A 220 -7.38 -0.64 -6.81
N TYR A 221 -6.17 -0.10 -6.98
CA TYR A 221 -5.79 1.31 -6.78
C TYR A 221 -6.02 1.83 -5.35
N ILE A 222 -5.74 0.99 -4.36
CA ILE A 222 -5.80 1.36 -2.94
C ILE A 222 -4.50 1.00 -2.21
N ALA A 223 -4.08 1.87 -1.30
CA ALA A 223 -2.95 1.59 -0.42
C ALA A 223 -3.37 0.61 0.68
N LEU A 224 -2.75 -0.57 0.70
CA LEU A 224 -2.96 -1.61 1.71
C LEU A 224 -2.15 -1.34 2.98
N PHE A 225 -0.95 -0.78 2.80
CA PHE A 225 -0.01 -0.56 3.89
C PHE A 225 0.85 0.68 3.61
N THR A 226 1.17 1.41 4.67
CA THR A 226 2.12 2.54 4.62
C THR A 226 2.98 2.49 5.87
N HIS A 227 4.30 2.46 5.70
CA HIS A 227 5.24 2.53 6.81
C HIS A 227 6.30 3.58 6.56
N PHE A 228 6.68 4.29 7.60
CA PHE A 228 7.75 5.28 7.53
C PHE A 228 9.06 4.63 7.99
N ILE A 229 10.01 4.52 7.07
CA ILE A 229 11.26 3.78 7.26
C ILE A 229 12.46 4.74 7.17
N PRO A 230 13.55 4.49 7.92
CA PRO A 230 14.77 5.28 7.79
C PRO A 230 15.40 5.11 6.40
N CYS A 231 16.09 6.14 5.91
CA CYS A 231 16.67 6.14 4.57
C CYS A 231 17.82 5.13 4.37
N GLY A 232 18.47 4.67 5.44
CA GLY A 232 19.56 3.70 5.36
C GLY A 232 19.13 2.23 5.34
N VAL A 233 17.84 1.93 5.51
CA VAL A 233 17.34 0.56 5.58
C VAL A 233 16.90 0.08 4.20
N TRP A 234 17.22 -1.17 3.92
CA TRP A 234 16.99 -1.79 2.63
C TRP A 234 15.52 -2.26 2.49
N GLU A 235 14.83 -1.82 1.44
CA GLU A 235 13.35 -1.78 1.38
C GLU A 235 12.68 -3.16 1.42
N ALA A 236 13.31 -4.22 0.89
CA ALA A 236 12.62 -5.50 0.82
C ALA A 236 12.39 -6.20 2.17
N VAL A 237 13.04 -5.76 3.26
CA VAL A 237 12.65 -6.20 4.62
C VAL A 237 11.23 -5.72 4.95
N TYR A 238 10.87 -4.53 4.48
CA TYR A 238 9.56 -3.92 4.70
C TYR A 238 8.47 -4.47 3.78
N ILE A 239 8.84 -5.13 2.68
CA ILE A 239 7.89 -5.90 1.86
C ILE A 239 7.29 -7.05 2.69
N ILE A 240 8.14 -7.88 3.31
CA ILE A 240 7.67 -8.99 4.15
C ILE A 240 6.88 -8.46 5.34
N GLU A 241 7.38 -7.42 6.00
CA GLU A 241 6.69 -6.83 7.15
C GLU A 241 5.30 -6.30 6.76
N GLY A 242 5.18 -5.62 5.62
CA GLY A 242 3.92 -5.11 5.10
C GLY A 242 2.91 -6.23 4.84
N LEU A 243 3.34 -7.35 4.25
CA LEU A 243 2.49 -8.52 4.04
C LEU A 243 2.05 -9.16 5.36
N LEU A 244 2.95 -9.32 6.32
CA LEU A 244 2.65 -9.94 7.63
C LEU A 244 1.73 -9.07 8.49
N LYS A 245 1.87 -7.75 8.41
CA LYS A 245 1.05 -6.80 9.17
C LYS A 245 -0.26 -6.42 8.48
N ASN A 246 -0.47 -6.85 7.23
CA ASN A 246 -1.71 -6.59 6.51
C ASN A 246 -2.87 -7.38 7.15
N THR A 247 -3.72 -6.66 7.87
CA THR A 247 -4.93 -7.21 8.51
C THR A 247 -6.17 -7.16 7.62
N SER A 248 -6.09 -6.57 6.42
CA SER A 248 -7.21 -6.55 5.47
C SER A 248 -7.48 -7.93 4.87
N GLU A 249 -8.69 -8.09 4.30
CA GLU A 249 -9.15 -9.28 3.56
C GLU A 249 -8.41 -9.42 2.23
N VAL A 250 -7.84 -8.34 1.69
CA VAL A 250 -7.05 -8.34 0.45
C VAL A 250 -5.69 -8.98 0.73
N LYS A 251 -5.43 -10.16 0.16
CA LYS A 251 -4.18 -10.91 0.31
C LYS A 251 -3.48 -11.05 -1.05
N PRO A 252 -2.58 -10.11 -1.41
CA PRO A 252 -1.84 -10.20 -2.65
C PRO A 252 -0.94 -11.43 -2.67
N THR A 253 -0.95 -12.14 -3.80
CA THR A 253 -0.05 -13.27 -4.08
C THR A 253 1.21 -12.82 -4.81
N THR A 254 1.18 -11.64 -5.43
CA THR A 254 2.28 -11.11 -6.23
C THR A 254 2.65 -9.70 -5.77
N VAL A 255 3.92 -9.50 -5.43
CA VAL A 255 4.48 -8.19 -5.09
C VAL A 255 5.46 -7.76 -6.18
N HIS A 256 5.22 -6.58 -6.75
CA HIS A 256 6.15 -5.89 -7.63
C HIS A 256 6.92 -4.87 -6.83
N ALA A 257 8.25 -4.86 -6.94
CA ALA A 257 9.11 -3.89 -6.27
C ALA A 257 10.21 -3.41 -7.22
N ASP A 258 10.79 -2.25 -6.93
CA ASP A 258 11.91 -1.70 -7.68
C ASP A 258 13.24 -2.40 -7.32
N THR A 259 14.36 -1.89 -7.83
CA THR A 259 15.69 -2.47 -7.57
C THR A 259 16.06 -2.54 -6.08
N GLN A 260 15.53 -1.64 -5.23
CA GLN A 260 15.76 -1.68 -3.78
C GLN A 260 14.93 -2.77 -3.09
N GLY A 261 13.97 -3.38 -3.80
CA GLY A 261 13.24 -4.57 -3.38
C GLY A 261 13.94 -5.90 -3.68
N GLN A 262 15.07 -5.91 -4.42
CA GLN A 262 15.70 -7.15 -4.91
C GLN A 262 16.61 -7.85 -3.87
N SER A 263 16.13 -8.90 -3.19
CA SER A 263 16.92 -9.64 -2.19
C SER A 263 16.70 -11.14 -2.25
N PHE A 264 17.79 -11.89 -2.41
CA PHE A 264 17.76 -13.35 -2.41
C PHE A 264 17.14 -13.94 -1.14
N PRO A 265 17.49 -13.49 0.09
CA PRO A 265 16.80 -13.93 1.29
C PRO A 265 15.28 -13.68 1.28
N VAL A 266 14.86 -12.50 0.81
CA VAL A 266 13.43 -12.13 0.78
C VAL A 266 12.68 -12.97 -0.25
N PHE A 267 13.25 -13.17 -1.44
CA PHE A 267 12.70 -14.08 -2.45
C PHE A 267 12.58 -15.51 -1.93
N ALA A 268 13.63 -16.04 -1.29
CA ALA A 268 13.60 -17.38 -0.73
C ALA A 268 12.52 -17.52 0.35
N LEU A 269 12.42 -16.55 1.27
CA LEU A 269 11.40 -16.57 2.33
C LEU A 269 9.98 -16.43 1.78
N ALA A 270 9.76 -15.52 0.81
CA ALA A 270 8.47 -15.34 0.17
C ALA A 270 8.02 -16.63 -0.54
N HIS A 271 8.94 -17.28 -1.23
CA HIS A 271 8.67 -18.54 -1.92
C HIS A 271 8.30 -19.66 -0.94
N LEU A 272 9.05 -19.83 0.15
CA LEU A 272 8.75 -20.82 1.19
C LEU A 272 7.43 -20.54 1.93
N ARG A 273 7.01 -19.28 2.02
CA ARG A 273 5.78 -18.84 2.71
C ARG A 273 4.54 -18.88 1.84
N ALA A 274 4.65 -18.64 0.53
CA ALA A 274 3.54 -18.72 -0.42
C ALA A 274 3.03 -20.16 -0.64
N SER A 275 3.72 -21.13 -0.05
CA SER A 275 3.54 -22.57 -0.20
C SER A 275 2.75 -23.23 0.95
N THR A 276 2.24 -22.44 1.89
CA THR A 276 1.52 -22.86 3.11
C THR A 276 0.25 -22.06 3.26
#